data_AF-A0A4Q3TZR2-F1
#
_entry.id   AF-A0A4Q3TZR2-F1
#
_cell.length_a   1.000
_cell.length_b   1.000
_cell.length_c   1.000
_cell.angle_alpha   90.00
_cell.angle_beta   90.00
_cell.angle_gamma   90.00
#
_symmetry.space_group_name_H-M   'P 1'
#
loop_
_entity.id
_entity.type
_entity.pdbx_description
1 polymer ?
#
loop_
_entity_poly.entity_id
_entity_poly.type
_entity_poly.pdbx_seq_one_letter_code
_entity_poly.pdbx_strand_id
1 'polypeptide(L)'
;MSNDAVISLADRRPKRAKPVGGTAVVGNDALRIPLSKVASHEVQWAFDTTFQMAGEKDCPLHGSFLAVALDDDEPLGNAYEHEHGVSAQFVVGPDFGAVVNGAALSPVPFEILVCFQADETGAVRDLRLSIKRKQAD
;
A
#
# COMPACT_ATOMS: atom_id res chain seq x y z
N MET A 1 0.15 -24.98 45.13
CA MET A 1 1.16 -24.87 44.05
C MET A 1 0.57 -23.96 42.98
N SER A 2 0.77 -22.65 43.10
CA SER A 2 0.36 -21.67 42.08
C SER A 2 1.47 -21.53 41.06
N ASN A 3 1.13 -21.67 39.78
CA ASN A 3 2.07 -21.61 38.67
C ASN A 3 2.21 -20.14 38.25
N ASP A 4 3.23 -19.45 38.78
CA ASP A 4 3.64 -18.11 38.34
C ASP A 4 4.38 -18.22 37.00
N ALA A 5 3.63 -18.31 35.91
CA ALA A 5 4.16 -18.07 34.57
C ALA A 5 4.09 -16.57 34.28
N VAL A 6 5.03 -15.81 34.82
CA VAL A 6 5.26 -14.42 34.43
C VAL A 6 5.82 -14.42 33.00
N ILE A 7 4.97 -14.10 32.02
CA ILE A 7 5.41 -13.87 30.64
C ILE A 7 6.11 -12.51 30.62
N SER A 8 7.44 -12.52 30.65
CA SER A 8 8.26 -11.32 30.45
C SER A 8 8.03 -10.78 29.03
N LEU A 9 7.35 -9.62 28.95
CA LEU A 9 7.14 -8.87 27.70
C LEU A 9 8.39 -8.08 27.25
N ALA A 10 9.51 -8.21 27.97
CA ALA A 10 10.65 -7.29 27.86
C ALA A 10 11.58 -7.53 26.65
N ASP A 11 11.46 -8.65 25.93
CA ASP A 11 12.43 -9.01 24.88
C ASP A 11 11.90 -8.99 23.44
N ARG A 12 10.69 -8.49 23.19
CA ARG A 12 10.27 -8.17 21.82
C ARG A 12 10.85 -6.83 21.37
N ARG A 13 12.18 -6.74 21.26
CA ARG A 13 12.75 -5.75 20.35
C ARG A 13 12.12 -6.02 18.98
N PRO A 14 11.44 -5.04 18.35
CA PRO A 14 10.95 -5.25 16.99
C PRO A 14 12.17 -5.63 16.15
N LYS A 15 12.18 -6.84 15.58
CA LYS A 15 13.14 -7.17 14.52
C LYS A 15 12.97 -6.07 13.50
N ARG A 16 14.02 -5.27 13.27
CA ARG A 16 14.02 -4.26 12.21
C ARG A 16 13.58 -4.98 10.94
N ALA A 17 12.47 -4.53 10.37
CA ALA A 17 11.96 -5.12 9.15
C ALA A 17 12.98 -4.85 8.04
N LYS A 18 13.15 -5.80 7.12
CA LYS A 18 13.94 -5.55 5.92
C LYS A 18 13.23 -4.44 5.12
N PRO A 19 13.96 -3.53 4.45
CA PRO A 19 13.35 -2.60 3.50
C PRO A 19 12.52 -3.36 2.46
N VAL A 20 11.32 -2.86 2.17
CA VAL A 20 10.39 -3.45 1.20
C VAL A 20 10.20 -2.45 0.07
N GLY A 21 10.37 -2.90 -1.17
CA GLY A 21 10.21 -2.02 -2.32
C GLY A 21 10.16 -2.77 -3.63
N GLY A 22 9.49 -2.17 -4.60
CA GLY A 22 9.26 -2.81 -5.88
C GLY A 22 8.26 -2.07 -6.75
N THR A 23 7.81 -2.76 -7.78
CA THR A 23 6.90 -2.22 -8.78
C THR A 23 5.66 -3.11 -8.93
N ALA A 24 4.48 -2.51 -8.82
CA ALA A 24 3.20 -3.15 -9.01
C ALA A 24 2.42 -2.48 -10.15
N VAL A 25 1.58 -3.25 -10.84
CA VAL A 25 0.59 -2.72 -11.77
C VAL A 25 -0.80 -3.01 -11.21
N VAL A 26 -1.61 -1.98 -11.07
CA VAL A 26 -2.97 -2.08 -10.52
C VAL A 26 -3.96 -1.74 -11.63
N GLY A 27 -4.75 -2.73 -12.04
CA GLY A 27 -5.89 -2.49 -12.93
C GLY A 27 -7.01 -1.75 -12.19
N ASN A 28 -7.77 -0.94 -12.90
CA ASN A 28 -8.92 -0.25 -12.28
C ASN A 28 -10.03 -1.21 -11.83
N ASP A 29 -10.08 -2.42 -12.39
CA ASP A 29 -10.95 -3.52 -11.97
C ASP A 29 -10.56 -4.13 -10.60
N ALA A 30 -9.31 -3.96 -10.17
CA ALA A 30 -8.84 -4.38 -8.85
C ALA A 30 -9.17 -3.36 -7.75
N LEU A 31 -9.54 -2.13 -8.11
CA LEU A 31 -9.84 -1.06 -7.16
C LEU A 31 -11.22 -1.26 -6.55
N ARG A 32 -11.28 -1.19 -5.22
CA ARG A 32 -12.52 -1.30 -4.44
C ARG A 32 -12.51 -0.33 -3.26
N ILE A 33 -13.68 0.15 -2.87
CA ILE A 33 -13.82 0.89 -1.62
C ILE A 33 -14.06 -0.15 -0.50
N PRO A 34 -13.16 -0.25 0.50
CA PRO A 34 -13.38 -1.15 1.62
C PRO A 34 -14.58 -0.68 2.44
N LEU A 35 -15.47 -1.62 2.80
CA LEU A 35 -16.57 -1.37 3.72
C LEU A 35 -16.04 -1.35 5.17
N SER A 36 -15.19 -0.39 5.48
CA SER A 36 -14.70 -0.14 6.83
C SER A 36 -15.44 1.06 7.44
N LYS A 37 -15.77 0.95 8.73
CA LYS A 37 -16.36 2.05 9.50
C LYS A 37 -15.25 3.05 9.84
N VAL A 38 -14.71 3.75 8.85
CA VAL A 38 -13.62 4.70 9.05
C VAL A 38 -14.20 6.00 9.59
N ALA A 39 -13.56 6.56 10.61
CA ALA A 39 -13.92 7.86 11.18
C ALA A 39 -13.47 9.04 10.29
N SER A 40 -12.79 8.78 9.16
CA SER A 40 -12.36 9.82 8.22
C SER A 40 -13.35 9.95 7.05
N HIS A 41 -13.55 11.18 6.59
CA HIS A 41 -14.37 11.52 5.43
C HIS A 41 -13.66 11.24 4.09
N GLU A 42 -12.52 10.58 4.11
CA GLU A 42 -11.62 10.49 2.96
C GLU A 42 -11.81 9.17 2.22
N VAL A 43 -11.75 9.25 0.89
CA VAL A 43 -11.93 8.09 0.03
C VAL A 43 -10.65 7.26 0.07
N GLN A 44 -10.76 6.04 0.57
CA GLN A 44 -9.71 5.04 0.50
C GLN A 44 -10.06 4.01 -0.58
N TRP A 45 -9.17 3.84 -1.56
CA TRP A 45 -9.28 2.79 -2.56
C TRP A 45 -8.32 1.66 -2.21
N ALA A 46 -8.85 0.47 -1.93
CA ALA A 46 -8.07 -0.74 -1.71
C ALA A 46 -7.89 -1.52 -3.01
N PHE A 47 -6.84 -2.32 -3.10
CA PHE A 47 -6.58 -3.22 -4.21
C PHE A 47 -5.79 -4.44 -3.76
N ASP A 48 -5.89 -5.51 -4.54
CA ASP A 48 -4.97 -6.65 -4.46
C ASP A 48 -4.32 -6.82 -5.82
N THR A 49 -3.01 -7.04 -5.84
CA THR A 49 -2.24 -7.29 -7.06
C THR A 49 -1.02 -8.13 -6.73
N THR A 50 -0.14 -8.33 -7.71
CA THR A 50 1.21 -8.82 -7.48
C THR A 50 2.22 -7.70 -7.80
N PHE A 51 3.37 -7.74 -7.15
CA PHE A 51 4.45 -6.78 -7.40
C PHE A 51 5.78 -7.50 -7.55
N GLN A 52 6.69 -6.87 -8.28
CA GLN A 52 8.06 -7.35 -8.46
C GLN A 52 8.93 -6.73 -7.38
N MET A 53 9.41 -7.56 -6.47
CA MET A 53 10.36 -7.21 -5.43
C MET A 53 11.78 -7.62 -5.87
N ALA A 54 12.81 -6.94 -5.36
CA ALA A 54 14.18 -7.32 -5.65
C ALA A 54 14.47 -8.78 -5.23
N GLY A 55 14.62 -9.66 -6.22
CA GLY A 55 14.90 -11.09 -6.03
C GLY A 55 13.68 -12.00 -5.96
N GLU A 56 12.46 -11.45 -5.99
CA GLU A 56 11.21 -12.22 -5.93
C GLU A 56 10.19 -11.69 -6.93
N LYS A 57 9.71 -12.58 -7.80
CA LYS A 57 8.67 -12.25 -8.79
C LYS A 57 7.31 -12.66 -8.23
N ASP A 58 6.29 -11.89 -8.60
CA ASP A 58 4.89 -12.18 -8.33
C ASP A 58 4.52 -12.29 -6.84
N CYS A 59 5.16 -11.49 -5.99
CA CYS A 59 4.82 -11.40 -4.58
C CYS A 59 3.43 -10.76 -4.43
N PRO A 60 2.50 -11.32 -3.63
CA PRO A 60 1.20 -10.70 -3.39
C PRO A 60 1.33 -9.33 -2.72
N LEU A 61 0.56 -8.35 -3.19
CA LEU A 61 0.47 -7.00 -2.64
C LEU A 61 -0.98 -6.65 -2.33
N HIS A 62 -1.26 -6.43 -1.05
CA HIS A 62 -2.51 -5.88 -0.55
C HIS A 62 -2.32 -4.39 -0.29
N GLY A 63 -2.79 -3.56 -1.21
CA GLY A 63 -2.53 -2.13 -1.22
C GLY A 63 -3.75 -1.27 -0.94
N SER A 64 -3.51 -0.02 -0.56
CA SER A 64 -4.55 1.02 -0.61
C SER A 64 -3.98 2.39 -0.93
N PHE A 65 -4.78 3.22 -1.59
CA PHE A 65 -4.54 4.64 -1.82
C PHE A 65 -5.39 5.45 -0.85
N LEU A 66 -4.74 6.31 -0.06
CA LEU A 66 -5.37 7.27 0.83
C LEU A 66 -5.14 8.68 0.29
N ALA A 67 -6.23 9.37 -0.05
CA ALA A 67 -6.20 10.72 -0.60
C ALA A 67 -6.31 11.77 0.52
N VAL A 68 -5.18 12.12 1.11
CA VAL A 68 -5.02 13.19 2.12
C VAL A 68 -4.10 14.29 1.58
N ALA A 69 -4.10 15.46 2.21
CA ALA A 69 -3.07 16.47 1.96
C ALA A 69 -1.68 15.92 2.31
N LEU A 70 -0.68 16.17 1.45
CA LEU A 70 0.70 15.77 1.69
C LEU A 70 1.41 16.83 2.54
N ASP A 71 2.21 16.37 3.49
CA ASP A 71 3.21 17.17 4.20
C ASP A 71 4.59 16.66 3.77
N ASP A 72 5.54 17.58 3.51
CA ASP A 72 6.86 17.26 2.95
C ASP A 72 7.71 16.41 3.92
N ASP A 73 7.43 16.51 5.23
CA ASP A 73 8.16 15.78 6.28
C ASP A 73 7.52 14.42 6.65
N GLU A 74 6.31 14.14 6.14
CA GLU A 74 5.58 12.91 6.45
C GLU A 74 5.87 11.79 5.43
N PRO A 75 5.87 10.51 5.88
CA PRO A 75 6.03 9.39 4.96
C PRO A 75 4.83 9.28 4.02
N LEU A 76 5.07 8.78 2.81
CA LEU A 76 4.05 8.58 1.76
C LEU A 76 3.22 7.31 1.99
N GLY A 77 2.97 7.01 3.27
CA GLY A 77 2.32 5.80 3.76
C GLY A 77 3.29 4.76 4.32
N ASN A 78 2.84 3.51 4.38
CA ASN A 78 3.54 2.43 5.08
C ASN A 78 3.48 1.14 4.26
N ALA A 79 4.53 0.32 4.30
CA ALA A 79 4.55 -1.01 3.70
C ALA A 79 5.30 -2.02 4.56
N TYR A 80 4.74 -3.23 4.70
CA TYR A 80 5.30 -4.30 5.53
C TYR A 80 5.16 -5.65 4.84
N GLU A 81 6.22 -6.44 4.88
CA GLU A 81 6.23 -7.85 4.47
C GLU A 81 5.74 -8.74 5.61
N HIS A 82 4.93 -9.73 5.29
CA HIS A 82 4.39 -10.74 6.19
C HIS A 82 4.25 -12.09 5.48
N GLU A 83 3.79 -13.11 6.20
CA GLU A 83 3.68 -14.50 5.70
C GLU A 83 2.77 -14.71 4.47
N HIS A 84 2.00 -13.70 4.07
CA HIS A 84 1.07 -13.74 2.95
C HIS A 84 1.43 -12.79 1.81
N GLY A 85 2.60 -12.14 1.88
CA GLY A 85 3.04 -11.13 0.91
C GLY A 85 3.27 -9.78 1.59
N VAL A 86 2.90 -8.70 0.90
CA VAL A 86 3.11 -7.33 1.37
C VAL A 86 1.77 -6.63 1.57
N SER A 87 1.65 -5.92 2.69
CA SER A 87 0.57 -4.97 2.92
C SER A 87 1.12 -3.56 2.79
N ALA A 88 0.45 -2.70 2.02
CA ALA A 88 0.85 -1.31 1.83
C ALA A 88 -0.33 -0.33 1.88
N GLN A 89 -0.08 0.83 2.45
CA GLN A 89 -0.93 2.01 2.33
C GLN A 89 -0.08 3.11 1.70
N PHE A 90 -0.61 3.75 0.67
CA PHE A 90 0.05 4.80 -0.09
C PHE A 90 -0.73 6.10 0.06
N VAL A 91 -0.05 7.13 0.51
CA VAL A 91 -0.62 8.48 0.67
C VAL A 91 -0.28 9.28 -0.59
N VAL A 92 -1.30 9.73 -1.33
CA VAL A 92 -1.13 10.13 -2.74
C VAL A 92 -1.47 11.59 -3.06
N GLY A 93 -1.89 12.38 -2.08
CA GLY A 93 -2.37 13.74 -2.33
C GLY A 93 -3.81 13.79 -2.87
N PRO A 94 -4.52 14.92 -2.72
CA PRO A 94 -5.89 15.05 -3.21
C PRO A 94 -6.01 14.96 -4.73
N ASP A 95 -5.05 15.53 -5.46
CA ASP A 95 -5.06 15.58 -6.93
C ASP A 95 -4.95 14.17 -7.55
N PHE A 96 -4.00 13.37 -7.09
CA PHE A 96 -3.88 11.99 -7.55
C PHE A 96 -5.07 11.15 -7.07
N GLY A 97 -5.58 11.42 -5.86
CA GLY A 97 -6.80 10.81 -5.36
C GLY A 97 -8.00 11.00 -6.30
N ALA A 98 -8.18 12.20 -6.85
CA ALA A 98 -9.21 12.50 -7.84
C ALA A 98 -9.00 11.71 -9.15
N VAL A 99 -7.75 11.55 -9.59
CA VAL A 99 -7.39 10.74 -10.77
C VAL A 99 -7.71 9.27 -10.54
N VAL A 100 -7.34 8.71 -9.39
CA VAL A 100 -7.67 7.32 -9.01
C VAL A 100 -9.18 7.11 -8.97
N ASN A 101 -9.92 8.05 -8.38
CA ASN A 101 -11.37 7.99 -8.33
C ASN A 101 -12.00 7.99 -9.75
N GLY A 102 -11.51 8.86 -10.64
CA GLY A 102 -11.95 8.89 -12.03
C GLY A 102 -11.65 7.59 -12.79
N ALA A 103 -10.48 6.99 -12.55
CA ALA A 103 -10.09 5.73 -13.19
C ALA A 103 -10.88 4.52 -12.66
N ALA A 104 -11.09 4.45 -11.34
CA ALA A 104 -11.84 3.39 -10.68
C ALA A 104 -13.30 3.30 -11.17
N LEU A 105 -13.91 4.46 -11.47
CA LEU A 105 -15.28 4.53 -11.97
C LEU A 105 -15.38 4.51 -13.51
N SER A 106 -14.25 4.41 -14.20
CA SER A 106 -14.23 4.46 -15.66
C SER A 106 -14.66 3.13 -16.28
N PRO A 107 -15.51 3.13 -17.32
CA PRO A 107 -15.79 1.93 -18.12
C PRO A 107 -14.62 1.54 -19.03
N VAL A 108 -13.59 2.38 -19.14
CA VAL A 108 -12.39 2.14 -19.93
C VAL A 108 -11.32 1.52 -19.02
N PRO A 109 -10.57 0.49 -19.47
CA PRO A 109 -9.51 -0.08 -18.65
C PRO A 109 -8.34 0.89 -18.45
N PHE A 110 -7.92 1.03 -17.19
CA PHE A 110 -6.74 1.79 -16.78
C PHE A 110 -5.78 0.92 -15.99
N GLU A 111 -4.49 1.26 -16.07
CA GLU A 111 -3.43 0.67 -15.26
C GLU A 111 -2.74 1.79 -14.48
N ILE A 112 -2.62 1.59 -13.17
CA ILE A 112 -1.83 2.43 -12.26
C ILE A 112 -0.53 1.69 -11.98
N LEU A 113 0.59 2.27 -12.40
CA LEU A 113 1.92 1.79 -12.02
C LEU A 113 2.27 2.38 -10.65
N VAL A 114 2.61 1.50 -9.71
CA VAL A 114 3.02 1.86 -8.35
C VAL A 114 4.47 1.42 -8.17
N CYS A 115 5.37 2.37 -8.03
CA CYS A 115 6.77 2.13 -7.67
C CYS A 115 7.00 2.72 -6.28
N PHE A 116 7.44 1.90 -5.31
CA PHE A 116 7.63 2.39 -3.96
C PHE A 116 8.87 1.78 -3.29
N GLN A 117 9.35 2.48 -2.26
CA GLN A 117 10.38 1.99 -1.38
C GLN A 117 10.09 2.40 0.07
N ALA A 118 9.96 1.40 0.93
CA ALA A 118 9.84 1.55 2.37
C ALA A 118 11.17 1.27 3.08
N ASP A 119 11.44 2.03 4.13
CA ASP A 119 12.62 1.86 4.99
C ASP A 119 12.43 0.72 6.03
N GLU A 120 13.40 0.52 6.91
CA GLU A 120 13.38 -0.53 7.94
C GLU A 120 12.25 -0.37 8.98
N THR A 121 11.63 0.81 9.03
CA THR A 121 10.46 1.11 9.88
C THR A 121 9.14 0.84 9.17
N GLY A 122 9.20 0.50 7.88
CA GLY A 122 8.07 0.33 6.98
C GLY A 122 7.53 1.65 6.43
N ALA A 123 8.12 2.79 6.76
CA ALA A 123 7.71 4.07 6.21
C ALA A 123 8.07 4.16 4.72
N VAL A 124 7.09 4.47 3.87
CA VAL A 124 7.31 4.67 2.43
C VAL A 124 7.96 6.03 2.22
N ARG A 125 9.20 6.02 1.73
CA ARG A 125 10.03 7.23 1.52
C ARG A 125 10.10 7.66 0.06
N ASP A 126 9.97 6.72 -0.86
CA ASP A 126 9.81 6.99 -2.28
C ASP A 126 8.51 6.35 -2.75
N LEU A 127 7.68 7.13 -3.43
CA LEU A 127 6.46 6.69 -4.08
C LEU A 127 6.34 7.41 -5.41
N ARG A 128 6.34 6.64 -6.49
CA ARG A 128 6.10 7.12 -7.84
C ARG A 128 4.89 6.41 -8.40
N LEU A 129 3.92 7.21 -8.80
CA LEU A 129 2.66 6.76 -9.37
C LEU A 129 2.56 7.27 -10.79
N SER A 130 2.14 6.40 -11.71
CA SER A 130 1.70 6.84 -13.02
C SER A 130 0.42 6.10 -13.40
N ILE A 131 -0.43 6.76 -14.16
CA ILE A 131 -1.67 6.16 -14.65
C ILE A 131 -1.68 6.23 -16.17
N LYS A 132 -2.11 5.14 -16.79
CA LYS A 132 -2.25 5.06 -18.25
C LYS A 132 -3.54 4.36 -18.61
N ARG A 133 -4.16 4.85 -19.68
CA ARG A 133 -5.26 4.13 -20.33
C ARG A 133 -4.68 2.91 -21.03
N LYS A 134 -5.30 1.75 -20.87
CA LYS A 134 -4.99 0.58 -21.68
C LYS A 134 -5.58 0.82 -23.08
N GLN A 135 -4.74 0.89 -24.11
CA GLN A 135 -5.26 0.81 -25.47
C GLN A 135 -5.83 -0.60 -25.65
N ALA A 136 -7.05 -0.68 -26.18
CA ALA A 136 -7.55 -1.95 -26.67
C ALA A 136 -6.72 -2.30 -27.90
N ASP A 137 -6.07 -3.46 -27.88
CA ASP A 137 -5.46 -4.06 -29.08
C ASP A 137 -6.55 -4.37 -30.13
#